data_AF-A0A3R6K9E9-F1
#
_entry.id   AF-A0A3R6K9E9-F1
#
_cell.length_a   1.000
_cell.length_b   1.000
_cell.length_c   1.000
_cell.angle_alpha   90.00
_cell.angle_beta   90.00
_cell.angle_gamma   90.00
#
_symmetry.space_group_name_H-M   'P 1'
#
loop_
_entity.id
_entity.type
_entity.pdbx_description
1 polymer ?
#
loop_
_entity_poly.entity_id
_entity_poly.type
_entity_poly.pdbx_seq_one_letter_code
_entity_poly.pdbx_strand_id
1 'polypeptide(L)'
;MKEGVDNVCYQSNGSIAFSPISGGKTIFFPIDGDVDFYSYYPQTTVNDYKVALDVTDQTKQETIDFMYAKTEGCNKATPQVDLKFFHKLSNLILDVQPGNGLTQEDLKKMTVTVKDQNTKATFNLVDGTISGEETPADITMKTTEAGKLYEAILLPTEEASRVIEFDLKNGYDAPFVWTMPVKLEGGKRYHYTVVKLSRSAVDISGTIKSWTEAGDNNEHIAQ
;
A
#
# COMPACT_ATOMS: atom_id res chain seq x y z
N MET A 1 -29.26 -1.49 32.84
CA MET A 1 -28.00 -1.14 32.16
C MET A 1 -27.14 -2.39 32.17
N LYS A 2 -26.95 -3.07 31.03
CA LYS A 2 -25.85 -4.03 30.91
C LYS A 2 -24.57 -3.20 30.89
N GLU A 3 -23.57 -3.55 31.69
CA GLU A 3 -22.28 -2.86 31.75
C GLU A 3 -21.60 -2.94 30.38
N GLY A 4 -21.88 -1.98 29.50
CA GLY A 4 -21.16 -1.79 28.25
C GLY A 4 -19.82 -1.15 28.57
N VAL A 5 -18.74 -1.81 28.19
CA VAL A 5 -17.39 -1.26 28.30
C VAL A 5 -16.93 -0.91 26.89
N ASP A 6 -16.87 0.38 26.58
CA ASP A 6 -16.59 0.84 25.22
C ASP A 6 -15.12 1.22 25.04
N ASN A 7 -14.51 0.72 23.96
CA ASN A 7 -13.21 1.12 23.42
C ASN A 7 -12.05 1.17 24.44
N VAL A 8 -11.88 0.13 25.27
CA VAL A 8 -10.80 0.07 26.26
C VAL A 8 -9.47 -0.33 25.62
N CYS A 9 -8.45 0.50 25.84
CA CYS A 9 -7.12 0.26 25.29
C CYS A 9 -6.35 -0.82 26.07
N TYR A 10 -5.93 -1.85 25.34
CA TYR A 10 -4.98 -2.86 25.77
C TYR A 10 -3.72 -2.79 24.89
N GLN A 11 -2.57 -3.16 25.44
CA GLN A 11 -1.28 -3.15 24.75
C GLN A 11 -0.68 -4.55 24.71
N SER A 12 0.18 -4.80 23.71
CA SER A 12 1.09 -5.94 23.67
C SER A 12 2.53 -5.42 23.72
N ASN A 13 3.40 -6.14 24.44
CA ASN A 13 4.85 -5.88 24.48
C ASN A 13 5.61 -6.74 23.46
N GLY A 14 4.97 -7.10 22.34
CA GLY A 14 5.53 -8.03 21.35
C GLY A 14 5.33 -9.51 21.69
N SER A 15 4.52 -9.82 22.70
CA SER A 15 4.05 -11.18 22.99
C SER A 15 2.64 -11.40 22.45
N ILE A 16 2.13 -12.64 22.54
CA ILE A 16 0.74 -12.97 22.20
C ILE A 16 -0.28 -12.48 23.24
N ALA A 17 0.18 -11.99 24.38
CA ALA A 17 -0.68 -11.57 25.48
C ALA A 17 -0.92 -10.05 25.45
N PHE A 18 -2.15 -9.66 25.75
CA PHE A 18 -2.56 -8.27 25.88
C PHE A 18 -2.80 -7.94 27.35
N SER A 19 -2.36 -6.75 27.77
CA SER A 19 -2.64 -6.21 29.10
C SER A 19 -3.23 -4.81 29.01
N PRO A 20 -3.99 -4.34 30.00
CA PRO A 20 -4.36 -2.93 30.08
C PRO A 20 -3.13 -2.04 29.99
N ILE A 21 -3.27 -0.88 29.36
CA ILE A 21 -2.24 0.16 29.43
C ILE A 21 -2.04 0.64 30.87
N SER A 22 -0.89 1.24 31.19
CA SER A 22 -0.65 1.82 32.52
C SER A 22 -1.71 2.87 32.87
N GLY A 23 -2.37 2.72 34.03
CA GLY A 23 -3.50 3.56 34.44
C GLY A 23 -4.81 3.32 33.67
N GLY A 24 -4.84 2.32 32.78
CA GLY A 24 -6.01 1.91 32.02
C GLY A 24 -7.02 1.09 32.84
N LYS A 25 -8.15 0.79 32.21
CA LYS A 25 -9.21 -0.03 32.81
C LYS A 25 -8.96 -1.51 32.50
N THR A 26 -9.17 -2.36 33.49
CA THR A 26 -9.28 -3.81 33.30
C THR A 26 -10.74 -4.17 33.01
N ILE A 27 -10.97 -4.91 31.93
CA ILE A 27 -12.28 -5.51 31.61
C ILE A 27 -12.48 -6.75 32.48
N PHE A 28 -13.65 -6.86 33.11
CA PHE A 28 -14.10 -8.03 33.84
C PHE A 28 -15.34 -8.62 33.18
N PHE A 29 -15.49 -9.94 33.21
CA PHE A 29 -16.74 -10.58 32.82
C PHE A 29 -17.89 -10.16 33.73
N PRO A 30 -19.12 -10.07 33.22
CA PRO A 30 -20.30 -9.91 34.06
C PRO A 30 -20.44 -11.09 35.01
N ILE A 31 -21.21 -10.89 36.09
CA ILE A 31 -21.48 -11.97 37.06
C ILE A 31 -22.12 -13.15 36.33
N ASP A 32 -23.10 -12.96 35.46
CA ASP A 32 -23.71 -14.06 34.71
C ASP A 32 -23.95 -13.68 33.24
N GLY A 33 -24.03 -14.69 32.38
CA GLY A 33 -24.27 -14.56 30.94
C GLY A 33 -23.01 -14.53 30.09
N ASP A 34 -23.23 -14.58 28.77
CA ASP A 34 -22.19 -14.51 27.75
C ASP A 34 -22.06 -13.10 27.19
N VAL A 35 -20.86 -12.75 26.75
CA VAL A 35 -20.52 -11.48 26.09
C VAL A 35 -19.66 -11.73 24.86
N ASP A 36 -19.73 -10.79 23.91
CA ASP A 36 -18.90 -10.80 22.72
C ASP A 36 -17.81 -9.74 22.83
N PHE A 37 -16.62 -10.06 22.33
CA PHE A 37 -15.48 -9.16 22.24
C PHE A 37 -15.28 -8.71 20.80
N TYR A 38 -15.34 -7.40 20.60
CA TYR A 38 -15.04 -6.71 19.35
C TYR A 38 -13.75 -5.95 19.56
N SER A 39 -12.67 -6.36 18.88
CA SER A 39 -11.33 -5.81 19.09
C SER A 39 -10.72 -5.36 17.78
N TYR A 40 -9.97 -4.28 17.80
CA TYR A 40 -9.32 -3.75 16.61
C TYR A 40 -7.95 -3.15 16.95
N TYR A 41 -7.15 -2.97 15.92
CA TYR A 41 -5.86 -2.29 15.96
C TYR A 41 -5.72 -1.42 14.69
N PRO A 42 -5.05 -0.26 14.75
CA PRO A 42 -4.53 0.40 15.95
C PRO A 42 -5.62 1.09 16.77
N GLN A 43 -5.39 1.24 18.08
CA GLN A 43 -6.33 1.92 18.99
C GLN A 43 -6.53 3.38 18.59
N THR A 44 -7.79 3.80 18.42
CA THR A 44 -8.14 5.20 18.11
C THR A 44 -9.50 5.57 18.73
N THR A 45 -10.09 6.68 18.31
CA THR A 45 -11.44 7.08 18.69
C THR A 45 -12.48 6.22 17.97
N VAL A 46 -13.48 5.75 18.73
CA VAL A 46 -14.67 5.06 18.21
C VAL A 46 -15.88 5.96 18.44
N ASN A 47 -16.67 6.18 17.39
CA ASN A 47 -17.95 6.89 17.46
C ASN A 47 -19.04 6.00 16.87
N ASP A 48 -20.12 5.73 17.60
CA ASP A 48 -21.23 4.90 17.09
C ASP A 48 -20.75 3.54 16.52
N TYR A 49 -19.89 2.85 17.27
CA TYR A 49 -19.23 1.59 16.88
C TYR A 49 -18.43 1.64 15.58
N LYS A 50 -18.06 2.83 15.12
CA LYS A 50 -17.31 3.05 13.89
C LYS A 50 -15.92 3.61 14.17
N VAL A 51 -14.96 3.11 13.40
CA VAL A 51 -13.57 3.57 13.38
C VAL A 51 -13.29 4.25 12.05
N ALA A 52 -12.76 5.47 12.09
CA ALA A 52 -12.29 6.14 10.88
C ALA A 52 -10.97 5.50 10.40
N LEU A 53 -10.89 5.24 9.11
CA LEU A 53 -9.70 4.75 8.42
C LEU A 53 -9.11 5.88 7.58
N ASP A 54 -7.80 6.09 7.67
CA ASP A 54 -7.07 7.04 6.84
C ASP A 54 -5.72 6.42 6.45
N VAL A 55 -5.53 6.16 5.16
CA VAL A 55 -4.30 5.57 4.58
C VAL A 55 -3.48 6.60 3.80
N THR A 56 -3.73 7.89 3.99
CA THR A 56 -3.02 8.96 3.27
C THR A 56 -1.53 8.98 3.60
N ASP A 57 -1.18 8.79 4.88
CA ASP A 57 0.21 8.79 5.34
C ASP A 57 0.80 7.37 5.35
N GLN A 58 1.60 7.06 4.33
CA GLN A 58 2.28 5.78 4.19
C GLN A 58 3.60 5.70 4.99
N THR A 59 4.07 6.77 5.63
CA THR A 59 5.40 6.78 6.28
C THR A 59 5.48 5.83 7.49
N LYS A 60 4.36 5.61 8.18
CA LYS A 60 4.23 4.74 9.37
C LYS A 60 3.14 3.69 9.17
N GLN A 61 3.47 2.66 8.41
CA GLN A 61 2.50 1.64 8.00
C GLN A 61 1.83 0.90 9.15
N GLU A 62 2.54 0.70 10.27
CA GLU A 62 1.98 0.10 11.48
C GLU A 62 0.79 0.90 12.04
N THR A 63 0.75 2.21 11.82
CA THR A 63 -0.33 3.09 12.31
C THR A 63 -1.56 3.11 11.42
N ILE A 64 -1.49 2.52 10.21
CA ILE A 64 -2.60 2.42 9.26
C ILE A 64 -2.95 0.96 8.93
N ASP A 65 -2.20 -0.01 9.45
CA ASP A 65 -2.45 -1.45 9.27
C ASP A 65 -3.64 -1.93 10.11
N PHE A 66 -4.85 -1.61 9.64
CA PHE A 66 -6.07 -1.88 10.39
C PHE A 66 -6.38 -3.38 10.44
N MET A 67 -6.45 -3.91 11.65
CA MET A 67 -6.80 -5.29 11.95
C MET A 67 -8.01 -5.37 12.87
N TYR A 68 -8.80 -6.43 12.72
CA TYR A 68 -9.99 -6.64 13.55
C TYR A 68 -10.18 -8.11 13.93
N ALA A 69 -10.64 -8.32 15.16
CA ALA A 69 -10.98 -9.60 15.74
C ALA A 69 -12.38 -9.54 16.36
N LYS A 70 -13.14 -10.63 16.22
CA LYS A 70 -14.44 -10.83 16.86
C LYS A 70 -14.46 -12.21 17.50
N THR A 71 -14.78 -12.26 18.79
CA THR A 71 -14.88 -13.49 19.56
C THR A 71 -16.18 -13.47 20.35
N GLU A 72 -17.07 -14.42 20.11
CA GLU A 72 -18.44 -14.44 20.64
C GLU A 72 -18.61 -15.49 21.74
N GLY A 73 -19.61 -15.31 22.60
CA GLY A 73 -20.00 -16.33 23.58
C GLY A 73 -19.00 -16.53 24.73
N CYS A 74 -18.23 -15.49 25.08
CA CYS A 74 -17.25 -15.55 26.16
C CYS A 74 -17.92 -15.34 27.53
N ASN A 75 -17.45 -16.03 28.58
CA ASN A 75 -17.99 -15.85 29.94
C ASN A 75 -16.96 -16.15 31.05
N LYS A 76 -17.34 -15.84 32.30
CA LYS A 76 -16.47 -16.01 33.47
C LYS A 76 -16.03 -17.45 33.75
N ALA A 77 -16.75 -18.46 33.26
CA ALA A 77 -16.42 -19.87 33.53
C ALA A 77 -15.18 -20.32 32.74
N THR A 78 -14.91 -19.69 31.60
CA THR A 78 -13.69 -19.86 30.80
C THR A 78 -13.14 -18.47 30.45
N PRO A 79 -12.40 -17.82 31.37
CA PRO A 79 -12.05 -16.41 31.25
C PRO A 79 -10.99 -16.11 30.18
N GLN A 80 -10.44 -17.12 29.52
CA GLN A 80 -9.51 -16.97 28.42
C GLN A 80 -10.27 -16.56 27.14
N VAL A 81 -9.97 -15.36 26.64
CA VAL A 81 -10.49 -14.85 25.37
C VAL A 81 -9.37 -14.90 24.33
N ASP A 82 -9.54 -15.71 23.28
CA ASP A 82 -8.62 -15.75 22.15
C ASP A 82 -9.08 -14.73 21.08
N LEU A 83 -8.22 -13.77 20.76
CA LEU A 83 -8.49 -12.71 19.79
C LEU A 83 -7.71 -12.98 18.51
N LYS A 84 -8.40 -13.49 17.49
CA LYS A 84 -7.80 -13.74 16.18
C LYS A 84 -7.97 -12.54 15.27
N PHE A 85 -6.91 -11.74 15.16
CA PHE A 85 -6.89 -10.56 14.31
C PHE A 85 -6.70 -10.91 12.82
N PHE A 86 -7.44 -10.21 11.97
CA PHE A 86 -7.29 -10.26 10.52
C PHE A 86 -7.11 -8.85 9.99
N HIS A 87 -6.11 -8.64 9.13
CA HIS A 87 -5.96 -7.42 8.34
C HIS A 87 -7.23 -7.19 7.51
N LYS A 88 -7.73 -5.96 7.51
CA LYS A 88 -8.94 -5.58 6.74
C LYS A 88 -8.62 -4.77 5.49
N LEU A 89 -7.39 -4.26 5.39
CA LEU A 89 -6.89 -3.51 4.25
C LEU A 89 -6.09 -4.40 3.29
N SER A 90 -5.65 -3.86 2.17
CA SER A 90 -4.78 -4.54 1.21
C SER A 90 -3.35 -4.04 1.34
N ASN A 91 -2.37 -4.94 1.22
CA ASN A 91 -0.95 -4.59 1.24
C ASN A 91 -0.34 -4.84 -0.15
N LEU A 92 0.29 -3.82 -0.73
CA LEU A 92 0.96 -3.88 -2.03
C LEU A 92 2.46 -3.70 -1.83
N ILE A 93 3.25 -4.66 -2.33
CA ILE A 93 4.71 -4.66 -2.26
C ILE A 93 5.28 -4.79 -3.68
N LEU A 94 6.19 -3.90 -4.04
CA LEU A 94 6.84 -3.88 -5.34
C LEU A 94 8.36 -3.97 -5.17
N ASP A 95 8.95 -5.05 -5.69
CA ASP A 95 10.39 -5.17 -5.93
C ASP A 95 10.69 -4.62 -7.33
N VAL A 96 11.30 -3.45 -7.37
CA VAL A 96 11.64 -2.72 -8.59
C VAL A 96 13.10 -2.95 -8.95
N GLN A 97 13.37 -3.16 -10.23
CA GLN A 97 14.72 -3.31 -10.75
C GLN A 97 14.92 -2.53 -12.06
N PRO A 98 16.15 -2.05 -12.32
CA PRO A 98 16.47 -1.43 -13.59
C PRO A 98 16.47 -2.47 -14.70
N GLY A 99 16.01 -2.04 -15.87
CA GLY A 99 16.12 -2.76 -17.13
C GLY A 99 16.98 -2.03 -18.13
N ASN A 100 16.68 -2.23 -19.42
CA ASN A 100 17.55 -1.72 -20.47
C ASN A 100 17.61 -0.19 -20.43
N GLY A 101 18.82 0.37 -20.50
CA GLY A 101 19.02 1.82 -20.47
C GLY A 101 18.81 2.49 -19.09
N LEU A 102 18.76 1.71 -18.01
CA LEU A 102 18.76 2.20 -16.63
C LEU A 102 19.75 1.40 -15.78
N THR A 103 20.22 2.02 -14.71
CA THR A 103 21.06 1.45 -13.67
C THR A 103 20.36 1.57 -12.32
N GLN A 104 20.87 0.87 -11.31
CA GLN A 104 20.31 0.99 -9.96
C GLN A 104 20.44 2.42 -9.39
N GLU A 105 21.45 3.17 -9.84
CA GLU A 105 21.66 4.57 -9.45
C GLU A 105 20.53 5.47 -9.93
N ASP A 106 20.06 5.25 -11.16
CA ASP A 106 18.98 6.04 -11.78
C ASP A 106 17.66 5.93 -10.99
N LEU A 107 17.47 4.82 -10.26
CA LEU A 107 16.26 4.56 -9.48
C LEU A 107 16.34 5.09 -8.04
N LYS A 108 17.50 5.58 -7.56
CA LYS A 108 17.68 5.95 -6.13
C LYS A 108 16.76 7.06 -5.64
N LYS A 109 16.36 7.98 -6.51
CA LYS A 109 15.46 9.10 -6.19
C LYS A 109 14.01 8.84 -6.58
N MET A 110 13.73 7.65 -7.12
CA MET A 110 12.43 7.33 -7.68
C MET A 110 11.34 7.37 -6.60
N THR A 111 10.19 7.93 -6.99
CA THR A 111 8.95 7.81 -6.21
C THR A 111 7.99 6.90 -6.96
N VAL A 112 7.23 6.10 -6.22
CA VAL A 112 6.20 5.24 -6.77
C VAL A 112 4.85 5.67 -6.22
N THR A 113 3.87 5.87 -7.11
CA THR A 113 2.55 6.39 -6.76
C THR A 113 1.47 5.46 -7.29
N VAL A 114 0.53 5.08 -6.43
CA VAL A 114 -0.70 4.39 -6.83
C VAL A 114 -1.77 5.45 -7.06
N LYS A 115 -2.29 5.53 -8.29
CA LYS A 115 -3.20 6.60 -8.71
C LYS A 115 -4.64 6.32 -8.31
N ASP A 116 -5.42 7.38 -8.11
CA ASP A 116 -6.88 7.33 -7.94
C ASP A 116 -7.37 6.32 -6.89
N GLN A 117 -6.87 6.45 -5.65
CA GLN A 117 -7.21 5.59 -4.53
C GLN A 117 -8.11 6.29 -3.53
N ASN A 118 -9.14 5.59 -3.04
CA ASN A 118 -9.83 6.03 -1.83
C ASN A 118 -8.82 6.04 -0.68
N THR A 119 -8.65 7.19 -0.03
CA THR A 119 -7.68 7.37 1.07
C THR A 119 -8.32 7.27 2.45
N LYS A 120 -9.64 7.46 2.53
CA LYS A 120 -10.41 7.43 3.77
C LYS A 120 -11.67 6.61 3.63
N ALA A 121 -12.05 5.96 4.72
CA ALA A 121 -13.29 5.21 4.86
C ALA A 121 -13.65 5.04 6.34
N THR A 122 -14.70 4.28 6.61
CA THR A 122 -15.14 3.93 7.95
C THR A 122 -15.29 2.43 8.08
N PHE A 123 -14.76 1.85 9.17
CA PHE A 123 -14.98 0.46 9.55
C PHE A 123 -16.07 0.38 10.62
N ASN A 124 -17.09 -0.45 10.40
CA ASN A 124 -18.13 -0.73 11.40
C ASN A 124 -17.73 -1.95 12.23
N LEU A 125 -17.54 -1.75 13.54
CA LEU A 125 -17.13 -2.82 14.46
C LEU A 125 -18.20 -3.90 14.64
N VAL A 126 -19.48 -3.62 14.35
CA VAL A 126 -20.59 -4.56 14.57
C VAL A 126 -20.67 -5.60 13.45
N ASP A 127 -20.71 -5.16 12.20
CA ASP A 127 -20.86 -6.02 11.02
C ASP A 127 -19.54 -6.33 10.29
N GLY A 128 -18.47 -5.61 10.64
CA GLY A 128 -17.14 -5.81 10.08
C GLY A 128 -16.95 -5.26 8.66
N THR A 129 -17.81 -4.33 8.22
CA THR A 129 -17.79 -3.75 6.86
C THR A 129 -16.99 -2.45 6.79
N ILE A 130 -16.40 -2.20 5.62
CA ILE A 130 -15.80 -0.91 5.24
C ILE A 130 -16.81 -0.18 4.33
N SER A 131 -17.02 1.11 4.57
CA SER A 131 -17.89 1.96 3.76
C SER A 131 -17.57 3.44 3.93
N GLY A 132 -18.24 4.31 3.16
CA GLY A 132 -18.09 5.76 3.30
C GLY A 132 -16.80 6.27 2.72
N GLU A 133 -16.34 5.62 1.65
CA GLU A 133 -15.17 6.01 0.88
C GLU A 133 -15.33 7.44 0.35
N GLU A 134 -14.31 8.27 0.59
CA GLU A 134 -14.27 9.66 0.11
C GLU A 134 -13.74 9.77 -1.34
N THR A 135 -13.55 10.99 -1.83
CA THR A 135 -12.98 11.26 -3.15
C THR A 135 -11.60 10.62 -3.32
N PRO A 136 -11.36 9.85 -4.40
CA PRO A 136 -10.06 9.27 -4.67
C PRO A 136 -8.95 10.32 -4.81
N ALA A 137 -7.75 9.94 -4.39
CA ALA A 137 -6.52 10.70 -4.55
C ALA A 137 -5.32 9.78 -4.79
N ASP A 138 -4.22 10.35 -5.26
CA ASP A 138 -2.97 9.62 -5.43
C ASP A 138 -2.33 9.27 -4.08
N ILE A 139 -1.79 8.07 -3.94
CA ILE A 139 -1.03 7.63 -2.78
C ILE A 139 0.41 7.36 -3.20
N THR A 140 1.35 8.16 -2.69
CA THR A 140 2.79 7.86 -2.79
C THR A 140 3.11 6.69 -1.86
N MET A 141 3.67 5.62 -2.42
CA MET A 141 4.09 4.44 -1.65
C MET A 141 5.25 4.77 -0.71
N LYS A 142 5.33 4.03 0.40
CA LYS A 142 6.50 4.07 1.28
C LYS A 142 7.70 3.48 0.55
N THR A 143 8.81 4.21 0.55
CA THR A 143 10.11 3.69 0.12
C THR A 143 10.72 2.89 1.27
N THR A 144 10.74 1.56 1.16
CA THR A 144 11.38 0.67 2.15
C THR A 144 12.86 0.49 1.84
N GLU A 145 13.21 0.36 0.56
CA GLU A 145 14.60 0.42 0.08
C GLU A 145 14.65 1.26 -1.21
N ALA A 146 15.40 2.37 -1.18
CA ALA A 146 15.45 3.33 -2.28
C ALA A 146 15.83 2.66 -3.62
N GLY A 147 14.97 2.85 -4.63
CA GLY A 147 15.15 2.28 -5.95
C GLY A 147 14.88 0.77 -6.07
N LYS A 148 14.43 0.10 -5.00
CA LYS A 148 14.27 -1.37 -4.98
C LYS A 148 12.98 -1.86 -4.37
N LEU A 149 12.56 -1.36 -3.21
CA LEU A 149 11.43 -1.91 -2.48
C LEU A 149 10.48 -0.80 -2.06
N TYR A 150 9.22 -0.92 -2.49
CA TYR A 150 8.16 0.02 -2.18
C TYR A 150 6.96 -0.73 -1.62
N GLU A 151 6.31 -0.13 -0.63
CA GLU A 151 5.18 -0.74 0.06
C GLU A 151 4.03 0.26 0.22
N ALA A 152 2.79 -0.20 0.10
CA ALA A 152 1.61 0.58 0.43
C ALA A 152 0.55 -0.28 1.13
N ILE A 153 -0.15 0.33 2.09
CA ILE A 153 -1.40 -0.20 2.64
C ILE A 153 -2.54 0.62 2.05
N LEU A 154 -3.48 -0.04 1.41
CA LEU A 154 -4.53 0.56 0.59
C LEU A 154 -5.90 0.06 1.06
N LEU A 155 -6.93 0.90 0.91
CA LEU A 155 -8.31 0.46 1.08
C LEU A 155 -8.66 -0.61 0.03
N PRO A 156 -9.44 -1.64 0.40
CA PRO A 156 -10.01 -2.56 -0.57
C PRO A 156 -10.90 -1.82 -1.57
N THR A 157 -11.07 -2.36 -2.76
CA THR A 157 -11.96 -1.78 -3.77
C THR A 157 -12.44 -2.84 -4.75
N GLU A 158 -13.51 -2.53 -5.47
CA GLU A 158 -14.05 -3.33 -6.57
C GLU A 158 -13.38 -3.03 -7.92
N GLU A 159 -12.60 -1.94 -8.03
CA GLU A 159 -11.81 -1.61 -9.23
C GLU A 159 -10.92 -2.79 -9.63
N ALA A 160 -11.11 -3.30 -10.86
CA ALA A 160 -10.41 -4.47 -11.37
C ALA A 160 -8.95 -4.19 -11.75
N SER A 161 -8.56 -2.92 -11.82
CA SER A 161 -7.20 -2.51 -12.16
C SER A 161 -6.81 -1.20 -11.50
N ARG A 162 -5.51 -0.89 -11.49
CA ARG A 162 -4.99 0.39 -11.01
C ARG A 162 -3.77 0.83 -11.80
N VAL A 163 -3.57 2.13 -11.87
CA VAL A 163 -2.38 2.73 -12.44
C VAL A 163 -1.33 2.94 -11.36
N ILE A 164 -0.11 2.48 -11.64
CA ILE A 164 1.09 2.69 -10.82
C ILE A 164 2.06 3.52 -11.66
N GLU A 165 2.48 4.64 -11.10
CA GLU A 165 3.39 5.60 -11.72
C GLU A 165 4.76 5.52 -11.02
N PHE A 166 5.83 5.42 -11.80
CA PHE A 166 7.22 5.40 -11.34
C PHE A 166 7.94 6.62 -11.91
N ASP A 167 8.10 7.65 -11.07
CA ASP A 167 8.80 8.88 -11.45
C ASP A 167 10.24 8.82 -10.92
N LEU A 168 11.22 8.81 -11.83
CA LEU A 168 12.64 8.77 -11.49
C LEU A 168 13.15 10.03 -10.76
N LYS A 169 12.37 11.12 -10.74
CA LYS A 169 12.73 12.42 -10.16
C LYS A 169 14.06 12.97 -10.68
N ASN A 170 14.34 12.74 -11.96
CA ASN A 170 15.56 13.23 -12.63
C ASN A 170 15.36 14.53 -13.42
N GLY A 171 14.10 14.97 -13.59
CA GLY A 171 13.74 16.26 -14.18
C GLY A 171 13.65 16.29 -15.70
N TYR A 172 13.88 15.17 -16.39
CA TYR A 172 13.84 15.11 -17.85
C TYR A 172 13.10 13.89 -18.42
N ASP A 173 13.06 12.77 -17.69
CA ASP A 173 12.25 11.62 -18.11
C ASP A 173 10.81 11.78 -17.64
N ALA A 174 9.86 11.41 -18.51
CA ALA A 174 8.48 11.21 -18.08
C ALA A 174 8.39 9.95 -17.18
N PRO A 175 7.41 9.89 -16.25
CA PRO A 175 7.21 8.71 -15.43
C PRO A 175 6.91 7.45 -16.25
N PHE A 176 7.39 6.30 -15.78
CA PHE A 176 6.91 5.00 -16.28
C PHE A 176 5.53 4.74 -15.69
N VAL A 177 4.65 4.13 -16.48
CA VAL A 177 3.28 3.83 -16.05
C VAL A 177 3.00 2.35 -16.28
N TRP A 178 2.48 1.68 -15.25
CA TRP A 178 2.03 0.30 -15.32
C TRP A 178 0.59 0.20 -14.82
N THR A 179 -0.28 -0.45 -15.59
CA THR A 179 -1.63 -0.81 -15.13
C THR A 179 -1.59 -2.21 -14.53
N MET A 180 -1.74 -2.30 -13.21
CA MET A 180 -1.85 -3.55 -12.47
C MET A 180 -3.28 -4.11 -12.65
N PRO A 181 -3.48 -5.27 -13.29
CA PRO A 181 -4.80 -5.79 -13.65
C PRO A 181 -5.41 -6.66 -12.54
N VAL A 182 -5.37 -6.18 -11.30
CA VAL A 182 -5.84 -6.92 -10.12
C VAL A 182 -6.69 -6.04 -9.23
N LYS A 183 -7.81 -6.60 -8.79
CA LYS A 183 -8.66 -6.06 -7.72
C LYS A 183 -7.94 -6.18 -6.37
N LEU A 184 -7.98 -5.13 -5.56
CA LEU A 184 -7.46 -5.17 -4.19
C LEU A 184 -8.54 -5.60 -3.20
N GLU A 185 -8.43 -6.84 -2.74
CA GLU A 185 -9.24 -7.41 -1.66
C GLU A 185 -8.60 -7.20 -0.28
N GLY A 186 -9.44 -6.96 0.73
CA GLY A 186 -9.02 -6.82 2.12
C GLY A 186 -8.39 -8.11 2.67
N GLY A 187 -7.37 -7.94 3.52
CA GLY A 187 -6.62 -9.05 4.13
C GLY A 187 -5.65 -9.76 3.19
N LYS A 188 -5.41 -9.22 1.99
CA LYS A 188 -4.47 -9.80 1.02
C LYS A 188 -3.20 -8.96 0.90
N ARG A 189 -2.10 -9.66 0.65
CA ARG A 189 -0.80 -9.10 0.27
C ARG A 189 -0.51 -9.42 -1.19
N TYR A 190 -0.25 -8.40 -1.98
CA TYR A 190 0.11 -8.47 -3.39
C TYR A 190 1.59 -8.11 -3.51
N HIS A 191 2.43 -9.13 -3.71
CA HIS A 191 3.88 -8.93 -3.80
C HIS A 191 4.35 -9.22 -5.22
N TYR A 192 4.74 -8.17 -5.93
CA TYR A 192 5.33 -8.25 -7.27
C TYR A 192 6.84 -8.22 -7.13
N THR A 193 7.46 -9.39 -7.28
CA THR A 193 8.89 -9.60 -7.01
C THR A 193 9.81 -9.11 -8.14
N VAL A 194 9.24 -8.72 -9.29
CA VAL A 194 9.99 -8.26 -10.45
C VAL A 194 9.20 -7.21 -11.24
N VAL A 195 9.32 -5.94 -10.87
CA VAL A 195 8.86 -4.80 -11.66
C VAL A 195 10.06 -4.17 -12.36
N LYS A 196 10.18 -4.37 -13.68
CA LYS A 196 11.35 -3.94 -14.45
C LYS A 196 11.05 -2.69 -15.28
N LEU A 197 11.78 -1.60 -15.02
CA LEU A 197 11.68 -0.36 -15.79
C LEU A 197 12.72 -0.34 -16.91
N SER A 198 12.32 -0.15 -18.17
CA SER A 198 13.26 -0.15 -19.31
C SER A 198 12.98 1.02 -20.25
N ARG A 199 14.04 1.66 -20.74
CA ARG A 199 13.96 2.58 -21.88
C ARG A 199 13.81 1.80 -23.18
N SER A 200 13.19 2.42 -24.18
CA SER A 200 13.19 1.93 -25.55
C SER A 200 14.52 2.27 -26.24
N ALA A 201 15.15 1.30 -26.90
CA ALA A 201 16.30 1.55 -27.74
C ALA A 201 15.89 2.32 -29.00
N VAL A 202 16.75 3.19 -29.49
CA VAL A 202 16.56 3.84 -30.79
C VAL A 202 16.92 2.84 -31.88
N ASP A 203 16.03 2.68 -32.86
CA ASP A 203 16.32 1.95 -34.10
C ASP A 203 16.75 2.95 -35.17
N ILE A 204 18.02 2.89 -35.60
CA ILE A 204 18.61 3.81 -36.58
C ILE A 204 18.94 3.04 -37.84
N SER A 205 18.32 3.44 -38.96
CA SER A 205 18.70 2.99 -40.30
C SER A 205 18.95 4.20 -41.20
N GLY A 206 19.80 4.01 -42.20
CA GLY A 206 20.13 5.05 -43.17
C GLY A 206 20.60 4.45 -44.49
N THR A 207 20.31 5.14 -45.58
CA THR A 207 20.76 4.76 -46.93
C THR A 207 21.75 5.81 -47.43
N ILE A 208 22.98 5.38 -47.74
CA ILE A 208 23.95 6.25 -48.42
C ILE A 208 23.57 6.28 -49.90
N LYS A 209 23.22 7.47 -50.40
CA LYS A 209 23.12 7.67 -51.86
C LYS A 209 24.52 7.87 -52.41
N SER A 210 24.84 7.22 -53.52
CA SER A 210 26.06 7.51 -54.27
C SER A 210 26.15 9.01 -54.53
N TRP A 211 27.36 9.54 -54.49
CA TRP A 211 27.60 10.90 -54.92
C TRP A 211 27.16 11.05 -56.37
N THR A 212 26.53 12.18 -56.68
CA THR A 212 26.37 12.59 -58.07
C THR A 212 27.74 13.06 -58.53
N GLU A 213 28.37 12.34 -59.47
CA GLU A 213 29.66 12.75 -59.99
C GLU A 213 29.55 14.13 -60.64
N ALA A 214 30.44 15.03 -60.25
CA ALA A 214 30.60 16.36 -60.80
C ALA A 214 32.10 16.66 -60.87
N GLY A 215 32.53 17.28 -61.97
CA GLY A 215 33.95 17.36 -62.36
C GLY A 215 34.15 16.73 -63.74
N ASP A 216 35.39 16.70 -64.21
CA ASP A 216 35.76 16.00 -65.43
C ASP A 216 36.98 15.10 -65.17
N ASN A 217 37.21 14.16 -66.08
CA ASN A 217 38.33 13.21 -66.02
C ASN A 217 39.53 13.68 -66.86
N ASN A 218 39.61 14.97 -67.18
CA ASN A 218 40.70 15.49 -68.00
C ASN A 218 41.97 15.67 -67.17
N GLU A 219 43.14 15.65 -67.84
CA GLU A 219 44.41 15.98 -67.22
C GLU A 219 44.45 17.50 -66.95
N HIS A 220 44.62 17.87 -65.67
CA HIS A 220 44.75 19.27 -65.24
C HIS A 220 46.19 19.53 -64.82
N ILE A 221 46.91 20.36 -65.58
CA ILE A 221 48.27 20.78 -65.22
C ILE A 221 48.17 22.04 -64.35
N ALA A 222 48.48 21.91 -63.07
CA ALA A 222 48.62 23.03 -62.15
C ALA A 222 49.99 23.70 -62.34
N GLN A 223 50.02 25.03 -62.46
CA GLN A 223 51.24 25.85 -62.48
C GLN A 223 51.57 26.38 -61.09
#